data_AF-A0A7C5B6D2-F1
#
_entry.id   AF-A0A7C5B6D2-F1
#
_cell.length_a   1.000
_cell.length_b   1.000
_cell.length_c   1.000
_cell.angle_alpha   90.00
_cell.angle_beta   90.00
_cell.angle_gamma   90.00
#
_symmetry.space_group_name_H-M   'P 1'
#
loop_
_entity.id
_entity.type
_entity.pdbx_description
1 polymer ?
#
loop_
_entity_poly.entity_id
_entity_poly.type
_entity_poly.pdbx_seq_one_letter_code
_entity_poly.pdbx_strand_id
1 'polypeptide(L)'
;MKGPREILNELKWREDTDLSKAEIWYMHRGAENNTKIIHGEKIRTLERSFIVLDNASIPYHRVFKIVYNGKRIYTKNLHLGKA
;
A
#
# COMPACT_ATOMS: atom_id res chain seq x y z
N MET A 1 9.69 -13.22 2.57
CA MET A 1 9.65 -11.74 2.49
C MET A 1 8.23 -11.31 2.80
N LYS A 2 8.02 -10.34 3.70
CA LYS A 2 6.68 -9.86 4.05
C LYS A 2 6.01 -9.18 2.86
N GLY A 3 4.77 -9.55 2.57
CA GLY A 3 3.94 -8.91 1.56
C GLY A 3 3.32 -7.60 2.08
N PRO A 4 2.67 -6.83 1.19
CA PRO A 4 2.05 -5.55 1.55
C PRO A 4 0.96 -5.72 2.61
N ARG A 5 0.22 -6.83 2.60
CA ARG A 5 -0.79 -7.15 3.62
C ARG A 5 -0.18 -7.31 5.02
N GLU A 6 0.91 -8.07 5.13
CA GLU A 6 1.56 -8.32 6.42
C GLU A 6 2.12 -7.02 6.99
N ILE A 7 2.74 -6.20 6.14
CA ILE A 7 3.30 -4.90 6.54
C ILE A 7 2.19 -3.96 7.02
N LEU A 8 1.10 -3.82 6.28
CA LEU A 8 0.00 -2.93 6.66
C LEU A 8 -0.73 -3.41 7.93
N ASN A 9 -0.86 -4.72 8.13
CA ASN A 9 -1.40 -5.26 9.38
C ASN A 9 -0.49 -4.96 10.56
N GLU A 10 0.83 -5.12 10.43
CA GLU A 10 1.74 -4.76 11.52
C GLU A 10 1.65 -3.27 11.87
N LEU A 11 1.53 -2.39 10.87
CA LEU A 11 1.34 -0.95 11.09
C LEU A 11 -0.01 -0.58 11.73
N LYS A 12 -1.04 -1.44 11.56
CA LYS A 12 -2.37 -1.21 12.13
C LYS A 12 -2.49 -1.71 13.56
N TRP A 13 -1.86 -2.84 13.89
CA TRP A 13 -2.09 -3.56 15.15
C TRP A 13 -0.99 -3.36 16.20
N ARG A 14 0.21 -2.89 15.83
CA ARG A 14 1.24 -2.57 16.82
C ARG A 14 0.95 -1.22 17.47
N GLU A 15 1.04 -1.19 18.80
CA GLU A 15 0.82 0.01 19.62
C GLU A 15 1.83 1.13 19.32
N ASP A 16 3.06 0.78 18.92
CA ASP A 16 4.14 1.74 18.62
C ASP A 16 4.08 2.28 17.17
N THR A 17 3.16 1.78 16.35
CA THR A 17 3.02 2.20 14.95
C THR A 17 1.68 2.85 14.70
N ASP A 18 1.64 3.67 13.66
CA ASP A 18 0.44 4.40 13.29
C ASP A 18 0.22 4.33 11.79
N LEU A 19 -0.80 3.57 11.38
CA LEU A 19 -1.14 3.38 9.97
C LEU A 19 -1.32 4.72 9.24
N SER A 20 -1.75 5.79 9.92
CA SER A 20 -1.97 7.10 9.30
C SER A 20 -0.71 7.67 8.63
N LYS A 21 0.47 7.34 9.16
CA LYS A 21 1.79 7.77 8.64
C LYS A 21 2.28 6.95 7.44
N ALA A 22 1.48 6.01 6.96
CA ALA A 22 1.81 5.17 5.82
C ALA A 22 1.30 5.76 4.51
N GLU A 23 2.09 5.67 3.45
CA GLU A 23 1.71 5.94 2.08
C GLU A 23 1.79 4.65 1.26
N ILE A 24 0.68 4.26 0.65
CA ILE A 24 0.56 3.03 -0.12
C ILE A 24 0.47 3.38 -1.59
N TRP A 25 1.49 2.96 -2.33
CA TRP A 25 1.62 3.20 -3.77
C TRP A 25 1.16 1.96 -4.51
N TYR A 26 0.19 2.12 -5.42
CA TYR A 26 -0.41 1.03 -6.15
C TYR A 26 -0.58 1.35 -7.64
N MET A 27 -0.57 0.30 -8.47
CA MET A 27 -0.82 0.43 -9.89
C MET A 27 -2.29 0.71 -10.18
N HIS A 28 -2.56 1.74 -10.98
CA HIS A 28 -3.89 2.11 -11.43
C HIS A 28 -3.84 2.39 -12.94
N ARG A 29 -4.45 1.49 -13.72
CA ARG A 29 -4.51 1.63 -15.18
C ARG A 29 -5.30 2.89 -15.54
N GLY A 30 -4.73 3.75 -16.40
CA GLY A 30 -5.38 4.99 -16.84
C GLY A 30 -5.18 6.21 -15.94
N ALA A 31 -4.38 6.10 -14.86
CA ALA A 31 -3.86 7.28 -14.16
C ALA A 31 -2.56 7.76 -14.82
N GLU A 32 -2.22 9.04 -14.59
CA GLU A 32 -0.90 9.58 -14.89
C GLU A 32 0.18 8.69 -14.23
N ASN A 33 1.20 8.30 -15.00
CA ASN A 33 2.23 7.32 -14.62
C ASN A 33 1.73 5.90 -14.27
N ASN A 34 0.45 5.58 -14.52
CA ASN A 34 -0.20 4.30 -14.16
C ASN A 34 -0.12 3.96 -12.65
N THR A 35 0.03 4.98 -11.79
CA THR A 35 0.16 4.80 -10.35
C THR A 35 -0.68 5.78 -9.58
N LYS A 36 -1.13 5.39 -8.39
CA LYS A 36 -1.79 6.26 -7.42
C LYS A 36 -1.24 6.00 -6.02
N ILE A 37 -1.41 7.01 -5.17
CA ILE A 37 -1.00 6.99 -3.77
C ILE A 37 -2.25 7.12 -2.91
N ILE A 38 -2.34 6.32 -1.86
CA ILE A 38 -3.31 6.52 -0.78
C ILE A 38 -2.56 6.69 0.54
N HIS A 39 -3.08 7.57 1.38
CA HIS A 39 -2.60 7.74 2.74
C HIS A 39 -3.33 6.75 3.64
N GLY A 40 -2.62 6.22 4.65
CA GLY A 40 -3.17 5.23 5.56
C GLY A 40 -4.34 5.76 6.39
N GLU A 41 -4.43 7.08 6.58
CA GLU A 41 -5.59 7.75 7.20
C GLU A 41 -6.91 7.51 6.43
N LYS A 42 -6.85 7.24 5.12
CA LYS A 42 -8.02 6.98 4.28
C LYS A 42 -8.45 5.51 4.32
N ILE A 43 -7.67 4.65 4.98
CA ILE A 43 -7.95 3.22 5.08
C ILE A 43 -8.99 3.00 6.17
N ARG A 44 -10.17 2.58 5.75
CA ARG A 44 -11.25 2.18 6.66
C ARG A 44 -10.96 0.81 7.26
N THR A 45 -10.64 -0.16 6.42
CA THR A 45 -10.38 -1.55 6.84
C THR A 45 -9.35 -2.23 5.96
N LEU A 46 -8.59 -3.15 6.56
CA LEU A 46 -7.68 -4.06 5.89
C LEU A 46 -8.32 -5.45 5.85
N GLU A 47 -8.88 -5.82 4.70
CA GLU A 47 -9.48 -7.14 4.48
C GLU A 47 -8.42 -8.19 4.11
N ARG A 48 -8.85 -9.44 3.92
CA ARG A 48 -7.96 -10.56 3.55
C ARG A 48 -7.17 -10.30 2.25
N SER A 49 -7.80 -9.67 1.26
CA SER A 49 -7.23 -9.50 -0.10
C SER A 49 -7.22 -8.05 -0.60
N PHE A 50 -7.86 -7.14 0.13
CA PHE A 50 -8.09 -5.76 -0.29
C PHE A 50 -7.84 -4.77 0.85
N ILE A 51 -7.42 -3.58 0.47
CA ILE A 51 -7.45 -2.37 1.29
C ILE A 51 -8.77 -1.67 0.97
N VAL A 52 -9.62 -1.45 1.98
CA VAL A 52 -10.93 -0.84 1.82
C VAL A 52 -10.83 0.64 2.24
N LEU A 53 -11.17 1.52 1.30
CA LEU A 53 -11.38 2.95 1.49
C LEU A 53 -12.89 3.23 1.50
N ASP A 54 -13.32 4.45 1.79
CA ASP A 54 -14.74 4.82 1.72
C ASP A 54 -15.38 4.61 0.34
N ASN A 55 -14.64 4.92 -0.72
CA ASN A 55 -15.18 4.93 -2.09
C ASN A 55 -14.54 3.88 -3.02
N ALA A 56 -13.61 3.05 -2.52
CA ALA A 56 -12.88 2.12 -3.36
C ALA A 56 -12.24 0.97 -2.59
N SER A 57 -11.98 -0.14 -3.28
CA SER A 57 -11.22 -1.27 -2.76
C SER A 57 -9.98 -1.52 -3.62
N ILE A 58 -8.82 -1.60 -2.99
CA ILE A 58 -7.52 -1.73 -3.68
C ILE A 58 -6.96 -3.13 -3.39
N PRO A 59 -6.75 -3.98 -4.41
CA PRO A 59 -6.14 -5.28 -4.21
C PRO A 59 -4.67 -5.17 -3.80
N TYR A 60 -4.24 -5.96 -2.82
CA TYR A 60 -2.83 -5.97 -2.37
C TYR A 60 -1.82 -6.28 -3.48
N HIS A 61 -2.18 -7.10 -4.45
CA HIS A 61 -1.28 -7.47 -5.55
C HIS A 61 -0.89 -6.28 -6.45
N ARG A 62 -1.66 -5.17 -6.40
CA ARG A 62 -1.37 -3.92 -7.12
C ARG A 62 -0.43 -3.01 -6.34
N VAL A 63 -0.26 -3.23 -5.03
CA VAL A 63 0.65 -2.45 -4.20
C VAL A 63 2.08 -2.84 -4.57
N PHE A 64 2.90 -1.83 -4.87
CA PHE A 64 4.29 -2.03 -5.26
C PHE A 64 5.27 -1.23 -4.40
N LYS A 65 4.79 -0.30 -3.58
CA LYS A 65 5.64 0.46 -2.65
C LYS A 65 4.83 0.89 -1.44
N ILE A 66 5.44 0.79 -0.25
CA ILE A 66 4.89 1.34 0.99
C ILE A 66 5.98 2.21 1.62
N VAL A 67 5.61 3.45 1.93
CA VAL A 67 6.43 4.39 2.68
C VAL A 67 5.81 4.58 4.04
N TYR A 68 6.62 4.63 5.08
CA TYR A 68 6.19 4.89 6.45
C TYR A 68 7.09 5.96 7.03
N ASN A 69 6.50 7.08 7.45
CA ASN A 69 7.24 8.23 7.98
C ASN A 69 8.39 8.69 7.05
N GLY A 70 8.12 8.81 5.76
CA GLY A 70 9.10 9.16 4.73
C GLY A 70 10.10 8.06 4.34
N LYS A 71 10.13 6.93 5.07
CA LYS A 71 11.04 5.81 4.79
C LYS A 71 10.33 4.71 3.99
N ARG A 72 10.92 4.31 2.87
CA ARG A 72 10.43 3.16 2.09
C ARG A 72 10.68 1.86 2.85
N ILE A 73 9.61 1.19 3.27
CA ILE A 73 9.65 -0.09 4.02
C ILE A 73 9.27 -1.30 3.17
N TYR A 74 8.62 -1.07 2.02
CA TYR A 74 8.28 -2.10 1.06
C TYR A 74 8.53 -1.63 -0.36
N THR A 75 9.06 -2.52 -1.19
CA THR A 75 9.00 -2.39 -2.64
C THR A 75 8.82 -3.77 -3.26
N LYS A 76 7.92 -3.85 -4.24
CA LYS A 76 7.82 -4.98 -5.13
C LYS A 76 8.76 -4.70 -6.30
N ASN A 77 9.68 -5.62 -6.59
CA ASN A 77 10.42 -5.60 -7.85
C ASN A 77 9.39 -5.78 -8.98
N LEU A 78 8.90 -4.66 -9.50
CA LEU A 78 8.30 -4.64 -10.81
C LEU A 78 9.48 -4.89 -11.75
N HIS A 79 9.57 -6.10 -12.31
CA HIS A 79 10.31 -6.30 -13.56
C HIS A 79 9.56 -5.47 -14.62
N LEU A 80 9.75 -4.15 -14.59
CA LEU A 80 9.57 -3.30 -15.76
C LEU A 80 10.50 -3.92 -16.79
N GLY A 81 9.91 -4.47 -17.85
CA GLY A 81 10.62 -5.23 -18.86
C GLY A 81 11.94 -4.54 -19.20
N LYS A 82 13.05 -5.25 -19.00
CA LYS A 82 14.29 -4.88 -19.67
C LYS A 82 13.96 -4.85 -21.16
N ALA A 83 14.17 -3.68 -21.77
CA ALA A 83 14.19 -3.48 -23.20
C ALA A 83 15.14 -4.48 -23.88
#